data_AF-G7GLS3-F1
#
_entry.id   AF-G7GLS3-F1
#
_cell.length_a   1.000
_cell.length_b   1.000
_cell.length_c   1.000
_cell.angle_alpha   90.00
_cell.angle_beta   90.00
_cell.angle_gamma   90.00
#
_symmetry.space_group_name_H-M   'P 1'
#
loop_
_entity.id
_entity.type
_entity.pdbx_description
1 polymer ?
#
loop_
_entity_poly.entity_id
_entity_poly.type
_entity_poly.pdbx_seq_one_letter_code
_entity_poly.pdbx_strand_id
1 'polypeptide(L)'
;MAYVRTVKTASGATAVQIVYANRRGSRQIEHLGSAHSEKELDILKRVAAQRLSEGQGQLDLGLPEEEPAMTLFGPDEPFPPAEPS
;
A
#
# COMPACT_ATOMS: atom_id res chain seq x y z
N MET A 1 8.33 -9.59 -8.89
CA MET A 1 7.22 -8.98 -9.65
C MET A 1 5.93 -9.42 -9.00
N ALA A 2 5.05 -8.47 -8.68
CA ALA A 2 3.75 -8.77 -8.13
C ALA A 2 2.65 -8.31 -9.09
N TYR A 3 1.54 -9.05 -9.15
CA TYR A 3 0.43 -8.74 -10.05
C TYR A 3 -0.90 -9.20 -9.46
N VAL A 4 -1.97 -8.50 -9.83
CA VAL A 4 -3.34 -8.84 -9.44
C VAL A 4 -3.90 -9.85 -10.44
N ARG A 5 -4.51 -10.92 -9.94
CA ARG A 5 -5.30 -11.86 -10.75
C ARG A 5 -6.72 -11.93 -10.25
N THR A 6 -7.64 -12.16 -11.17
CA THR A 6 -9.04 -12.42 -10.88
C THR A 6 -9.42 -13.83 -11.31
N VAL A 7 -10.26 -14.50 -10.53
CA VAL A 7 -10.69 -15.87 -10.76
C VAL A 7 -12.20 -15.98 -10.56
N LYS A 8 -12.91 -16.54 -11.56
CA LYS A 8 -14.33 -16.82 -11.43
C LYS A 8 -14.54 -18.06 -10.57
N THR A 9 -15.36 -17.94 -9.53
CA THR A 9 -15.70 -19.04 -8.63
C THR A 9 -16.95 -19.76 -9.12
N ALA A 10 -17.17 -20.99 -8.62
CA ALA A 10 -18.36 -21.79 -8.96
C ALA A 10 -19.68 -21.13 -8.52
N SER A 11 -19.64 -20.23 -7.53
CA SER A 11 -20.78 -19.46 -7.04
C SER A 11 -21.10 -18.20 -7.85
N GLY A 12 -20.37 -17.94 -8.94
CA GLY A 12 -20.54 -16.74 -9.77
C GLY A 12 -19.82 -15.50 -9.24
N ALA A 13 -19.11 -15.60 -8.11
CA ALA A 13 -18.28 -14.52 -7.60
C ALA A 13 -16.93 -14.43 -8.34
N THR A 14 -16.31 -13.27 -8.29
CA THR A 14 -14.96 -13.03 -8.82
C THR A 14 -14.01 -12.81 -7.67
N ALA A 15 -13.18 -13.82 -7.38
CA ALA A 15 -12.13 -13.72 -6.39
C ALA A 15 -10.96 -12.87 -6.93
N VAL A 16 -10.47 -11.94 -6.12
CA VAL A 16 -9.33 -11.07 -6.41
C VAL A 16 -8.15 -11.47 -5.52
N GLN A 17 -7.00 -11.67 -6.15
CA GLN A 17 -5.79 -12.16 -5.48
C GLN A 17 -4.56 -11.39 -5.95
N ILE A 18 -3.58 -11.21 -5.07
CA ILE A 18 -2.27 -10.68 -5.43
C ILE A 18 -1.29 -11.84 -5.44
N VAL A 19 -0.57 -12.00 -6.54
CA VAL A 19 0.50 -12.97 -6.68
C VAL A 19 1.82 -12.24 -6.60
N TYR A 20 2.64 -12.59 -5.61
CA TYR A 20 4.02 -12.12 -5.46
C TYR A 20 4.95 -13.21 -5.98
N ALA A 21 5.60 -12.96 -7.12
CA ALA A 21 6.61 -13.85 -7.68
C ALA A 21 8.02 -13.32 -7.35
N ASN A 22 8.80 -14.12 -6.62
CA ASN A 22 10.20 -13.84 -6.34
C ASN A 22 11.12 -14.55 -7.33
N ARG A 23 12.25 -13.91 -7.66
CA ARG A 23 13.25 -14.43 -8.61
C ARG A 23 13.87 -15.78 -8.18
N ARG A 24 13.68 -16.16 -6.91
CA ARG A 24 14.12 -17.43 -6.30
C ARG A 24 13.11 -18.58 -6.45
N GLY A 25 12.01 -18.38 -7.17
CA GLY A 25 11.03 -19.43 -7.50
C GLY A 25 9.86 -19.56 -6.52
N SER A 26 9.88 -18.84 -5.39
CA SER A 26 8.74 -18.78 -4.49
C SER A 26 7.65 -17.86 -5.04
N ARG A 27 6.42 -18.36 -5.06
CA ARG A 27 5.20 -17.61 -5.37
C ARG A 27 4.33 -17.55 -4.12
N GLN A 28 4.10 -16.35 -3.61
CA GLN A 28 3.16 -16.12 -2.52
C GLN A 28 1.85 -15.59 -3.11
N ILE A 29 0.73 -16.13 -2.64
CA ILE A 29 -0.59 -15.73 -3.11
C ILE A 29 -1.35 -15.17 -1.91
N GLU A 30 -1.72 -13.91 -2.00
CA GLU A 30 -2.56 -13.23 -1.03
C GLU A 30 -3.99 -13.15 -1.56
N HIS A 31 -4.95 -13.52 -0.73
CA HIS A 31 -6.37 -13.50 -1.05
C HIS A 31 -6.99 -12.22 -0.48
N LEU A 32 -7.53 -11.34 -1.33
CA LEU A 32 -8.17 -10.10 -0.88
C LEU A 32 -9.69 -10.22 -0.66
N GLY A 33 -10.38 -10.95 -1.52
CA GLY A 33 -11.80 -11.30 -1.33
C GLY A 33 -12.47 -11.75 -2.62
N SER A 34 -13.79 -12.02 -2.56
CA SER A 34 -14.63 -12.33 -3.71
C SER A 34 -15.73 -11.30 -3.92
N ALA A 35 -15.81 -10.75 -5.12
CA ALA A 35 -16.86 -9.82 -5.53
C ALA A 35 -18.03 -10.57 -6.17
N HIS A 36 -19.25 -10.32 -5.71
CA HIS A 36 -20.47 -10.86 -6.33
C HIS A 36 -21.08 -9.87 -7.33
N SER A 37 -20.61 -8.63 -7.33
CA SER A 37 -21.05 -7.55 -8.22
C SER A 37 -19.87 -6.79 -8.82
N GLU A 38 -20.13 -6.05 -9.90
CA GLU A 38 -19.10 -5.22 -10.56
C GLU A 38 -18.59 -4.09 -9.65
N LYS A 39 -19.45 -3.55 -8.78
CA LYS A 39 -19.06 -2.53 -7.78
C LYS A 39 -18.05 -3.08 -6.78
N GLU A 40 -18.33 -4.26 -6.22
CA GLU A 40 -17.40 -4.92 -5.29
C GLU A 40 -16.08 -5.26 -5.99
N LEU A 41 -16.15 -5.64 -7.28
CA LEU A 41 -14.95 -5.93 -8.06
C LEU A 41 -14.09 -4.68 -8.26
N ASP A 42 -14.68 -3.52 -8.53
CA ASP A 42 -13.96 -2.25 -8.65
C ASP A 42 -13.26 -1.87 -7.33
N ILE A 43 -13.96 -2.03 -6.21
CA ILE A 43 -13.41 -1.79 -4.87
C ILE A 43 -12.22 -2.73 -4.61
N LEU A 44 -12.40 -4.04 -4.83
CA LEU A 44 -11.33 -5.02 -4.62
C LEU A 44 -10.12 -4.77 -5.52
N LYS A 45 -10.34 -4.33 -6.77
CA LYS A 45 -9.25 -3.96 -7.68
C LYS A 45 -8.47 -2.74 -7.19
N ARG A 46 -9.16 -1.71 -6.68
CA ARG A 46 -8.50 -0.52 -6.08
C ARG A 46 -7.68 -0.90 -4.86
N VAL A 47 -8.24 -1.72 -3.97
CA VAL A 47 -7.51 -2.25 -2.80
C VAL A 47 -6.31 -3.07 -3.25
N ALA A 48 -6.46 -3.91 -4.28
CA ALA A 48 -5.35 -4.69 -4.81
C ALA A 48 -4.23 -3.82 -5.40
N ALA A 49 -4.59 -2.75 -6.11
CA ALA A 49 -3.63 -1.79 -6.63
C ALA A 49 -2.90 -1.04 -5.50
N GLN A 50 -3.63 -0.61 -4.47
CA GLN A 50 -3.05 0.02 -3.28
C GLN A 50 -2.04 -0.90 -2.59
N ARG A 51 -2.42 -2.17 -2.33
CA ARG A 51 -1.53 -3.19 -1.76
C ARG A 51 -0.31 -3.47 -2.63
N LEU A 52 -0.49 -3.49 -3.95
CA LEU A 52 0.61 -3.68 -4.89
C LEU A 52 1.60 -2.50 -4.86
N SER A 53 1.10 -1.28 -4.68
CA SER A 53 1.93 -0.08 -4.47
C SER A 53 2.64 -0.11 -3.12
N GLU A 54 1.97 -0.49 -2.04
CA GLU A 54 2.57 -0.66 -0.70
C GLU A 54 3.67 -1.73 -0.69
N GLY A 55 3.41 -2.89 -1.29
CA GLY A 55 4.37 -4.00 -1.38
C GLY A 55 5.53 -3.74 -2.35
N GLN A 56 5.39 -2.79 -3.28
CA GLN A 56 6.50 -2.29 -4.10
C GLN A 56 7.24 -1.12 -3.42
N GLY A 57 6.56 -0.30 -2.61
CA GLY A 57 7.17 0.75 -1.81
C GLY A 57 8.12 0.20 -0.74
N GLN A 58 7.80 -0.95 -0.13
CA GLN A 58 8.68 -1.63 0.84
C GLN A 58 10.03 -2.11 0.25
N LEU A 59 10.15 -2.23 -1.09
CA LEU A 59 11.35 -2.75 -1.76
C LEU A 59 12.26 -1.66 -2.36
N ASP A 60 11.99 -0.37 -2.10
CA ASP A 60 12.91 0.74 -2.35
C ASP A 60 12.63 1.95 -1.43
N LEU A 61 12.64 1.76 -0.09
CA LEU A 61 12.57 2.90 0.85
C LEU A 61 13.96 3.54 1.05
N GLY A 62 14.38 4.29 0.04
CA GLY A 62 15.04 5.58 0.26
C GLY A 62 14.01 6.68 0.53
N LEU A 63 12.97 6.40 1.31
CA LEU A 63 11.91 7.34 1.64
C LEU A 63 11.92 7.58 3.15
N PRO A 64 12.17 8.82 3.62
CA PRO A 64 11.85 9.16 5.00
C PRO A 64 10.35 8.96 5.18
N GLU A 65 10.00 8.32 6.29
CA GLU A 65 8.62 8.17 6.75
C GLU A 65 8.00 9.56 6.83
N GLU A 66 7.18 9.94 5.86
CA GLU A 66 6.36 11.15 5.96
C GLU A 66 5.23 10.86 6.97
N GLU A 67 5.59 10.92 8.25
CA GLU A 67 4.66 11.29 9.31
C GLU A 67 3.99 12.60 8.88
N PRO A 68 2.65 12.68 8.87
CA PRO A 68 1.97 13.92 8.52
C PRO A 68 2.10 14.91 9.70
N ALA A 69 3.25 15.56 9.81
CA ALA A 69 3.46 16.71 10.67
C ALA A 69 2.83 17.94 10.01
N MET A 70 1.50 17.99 10.04
CA MET A 70 0.75 19.20 9.77
C MET A 70 0.89 20.15 10.97
N THR A 71 2.07 20.77 11.11
CA THR A 71 2.29 21.96 11.95
C THR A 71 3.11 22.97 11.15
N LEU A 72 2.37 23.77 10.36
CA LEU A 72 2.55 25.20 10.13
C LEU A 72 3.97 25.74 10.43
N PHE A 73 4.78 25.88 9.38
CA PHE A 73 5.96 26.74 9.40
C PHE A 73 5.48 28.21 9.46
N GLY A 74 5.48 28.80 10.66
CA GLY A 74 5.51 30.25 10.85
C GLY A 74 6.97 30.74 10.79
N PRO A 75 7.25 31.90 10.17
CA PRO A 75 8.63 32.36 9.95
C PRO A 75 9.25 32.93 11.23
N ASP A 76 10.54 32.63 11.41
CA ASP A 76 11.55 33.50 12.05
C ASP A 76 11.27 33.97 13.50
N GLU A 77 11.84 33.28 14.49
CA GLU A 77 12.32 33.96 15.70
C GLU A 77 13.57 33.22 16.26
N PRO A 78 14.75 33.86 16.37
CA PRO A 78 15.95 33.24 16.91
C PRO A 78 15.83 33.04 18.43
N PHE A 79 16.05 31.81 18.88
CA PHE A 79 16.11 31.47 20.31
C PHE A 79 17.23 32.27 20.99
N PRO A 80 16.98 33.01 22.08
CA PRO A 80 18.07 33.61 22.85
C PRO A 80 18.91 32.51 23.50
N PRO A 81 20.25 32.64 23.59
CA PRO A 81 21.07 31.68 24.32
C PRO A 81 20.69 31.76 25.81
N ALA A 82 20.39 30.60 26.40
CA ALA A 82 20.25 30.47 27.83
C ALA A 82 21.63 30.64 28.49
N GLU A 83 21.85 31.78 29.16
CA GLU A 83 22.98 31.90 30.08
C GLU A 83 22.57 31.35 31.47
N PRO A 84 23.34 30.41 32.04
CA PRO A 84 23.11 29.89 33.37
C PRO A 84 23.74 30.80 34.45
N SER A 85 23.00 31.09 35.53
CA SER A 85 23.53 31.50 36.84
C SER A 85 22.55 31.12 37.94
#